data_AF-A0A7V1SK46-F1
#
_entry.id   AF-A0A7V1SK46-F1
#
_cell.length_a   1.000
_cell.length_b   1.000
_cell.length_c   1.000
_cell.angle_alpha   90.00
_cell.angle_beta   90.00
_cell.angle_gamma   90.00
#
_symmetry.space_group_name_H-M   'P 1'
#
loop_
_entity.id
_entity.type
_entity.pdbx_description
1 polymer ?
#
loop_
_entity_poly.entity_id
_entity_poly.type
_entity_poly.pdbx_seq_one_letter_code
_entity_poly.pdbx_strand_id
1 'polypeptide(L)'
;MRSEENINAHQIVFGLSRQEDERSLADFLRLFAGQRLTSVLIPRMTDEEISQTVERLSRIMRNHLTEKEYHSLFLGEPGQDT
;
A
#
# COMPACT_ATOMS: atom_id res chain seq x y z
N MET A 1 -10.82 8.17 -17.05
CA MET A 1 -11.34 7.88 -15.70
C MET A 1 -11.02 6.43 -15.40
N ARG A 2 -10.07 6.16 -14.49
CA ARG A 2 -9.83 4.78 -14.01
C ARG A 2 -11.08 4.37 -13.25
N SER A 3 -11.70 3.27 -13.67
CA SER A 3 -12.83 2.65 -13.02
C SER A 3 -12.56 2.51 -11.53
N GLU A 4 -13.39 3.12 -10.69
CA GLU A 4 -13.49 2.79 -9.27
C GLU A 4 -13.95 1.34 -9.20
N GLU A 5 -12.98 0.43 -9.22
CA GLU A 5 -13.18 -0.98 -8.95
C GLU A 5 -13.76 -1.05 -7.53
N ASN A 6 -15.04 -1.41 -7.41
CA ASN A 6 -15.76 -1.43 -6.14
C ASN A 6 -15.18 -2.55 -5.28
N ILE A 7 -14.16 -2.24 -4.47
CA ILE A 7 -13.46 -3.22 -3.64
C ILE A 7 -14.44 -3.80 -2.63
N ASN A 8 -14.73 -5.09 -2.74
CA ASN A 8 -15.58 -5.77 -1.78
C ASN A 8 -14.74 -6.36 -0.65
N ALA A 9 -14.78 -5.71 0.52
CA ALA A 9 -14.06 -6.16 1.71
C ALA A 9 -14.39 -7.61 2.13
N HIS A 10 -15.57 -8.13 1.77
CA HIS A 10 -15.97 -9.50 2.08
C HIS A 10 -15.26 -10.55 1.22
N GLN A 11 -14.52 -10.15 0.18
CA GLN A 11 -13.76 -11.05 -0.70
C GLN A 11 -12.26 -11.11 -0.34
N ILE A 12 -11.83 -10.34 0.67
CA ILE A 12 -10.47 -10.40 1.20
C ILE A 12 -10.31 -11.69 2.00
N VAL A 13 -9.42 -12.56 1.56
CA VAL A 13 -9.16 -13.86 2.15
C VAL A 13 -7.65 -14.12 2.16
N PHE A 14 -7.14 -14.63 3.28
CA PHE A 14 -5.72 -14.97 3.44
C PHE A 14 -5.56 -16.45 3.82
N GLY A 15 -4.50 -17.07 3.34
CA GLY A 15 -4.11 -18.45 3.67
C GLY A 15 -4.73 -19.53 2.78
N LEU A 16 -5.44 -19.17 1.71
CA LEU A 16 -6.04 -20.14 0.76
C LEU A 16 -5.08 -20.49 -0.38
N SER A 17 -4.44 -19.49 -0.97
CA SER A 17 -3.39 -19.68 -1.97
C SER A 17 -2.55 -18.41 -2.09
N ARG A 18 -1.33 -18.54 -2.65
CA ARG A 18 -0.46 -17.38 -2.91
C ARG A 18 -1.12 -16.33 -3.78
N GLN A 19 -1.84 -16.76 -4.81
CA GLN A 19 -2.53 -15.86 -5.74
C GLN A 19 -3.66 -15.09 -5.03
N GLU A 20 -4.42 -15.78 -4.18
CA GLU A 20 -5.50 -15.17 -3.41
C GLU A 20 -4.96 -14.20 -2.35
N ASP A 21 -3.83 -14.52 -1.73
CA ASP A 21 -3.13 -13.65 -0.77
C ASP A 21 -2.65 -12.36 -1.46
N GLU A 22 -2.05 -12.47 -2.65
CA GLU A 22 -1.57 -11.31 -3.42
C GLU A 22 -2.72 -10.38 -3.83
N ARG A 23 -3.82 -10.95 -4.34
CA ARG A 23 -5.04 -10.18 -4.66
C ARG A 23 -5.60 -9.49 -3.41
N SER A 24 -5.77 -10.24 -2.33
CA SER A 24 -6.36 -9.75 -1.09
C SER A 24 -5.50 -8.69 -0.42
N LEU A 25 -4.17 -8.80 -0.50
CA LEU A 25 -3.25 -7.78 -0.01
C LEU A 25 -3.36 -6.49 -0.82
N ALA A 26 -3.48 -6.58 -2.15
CA ALA A 26 -3.68 -5.40 -2.99
C ALA A 26 -4.98 -4.65 -2.64
N ASP A 27 -6.08 -5.38 -2.47
CA ASP A 27 -7.37 -4.80 -2.08
C ASP A 27 -7.35 -4.24 -0.65
N PHE A 28 -6.71 -4.93 0.28
CA PHE A 28 -6.52 -4.47 1.65
C PHE A 28 -5.77 -3.13 1.69
N LEU A 29 -4.66 -2.99 0.95
CA LEU A 29 -3.88 -1.75 0.89
C LEU A 29 -4.67 -0.59 0.28
N ARG A 30 -5.49 -0.85 -0.75
CA ARG A 30 -6.37 0.18 -1.34
C ARG A 30 -7.44 0.64 -0.35
N LEU A 31 -8.07 -0.27 0.40
CA LEU A 31 -9.02 0.07 1.46
C LEU A 31 -8.33 0.87 2.57
N PHE A 32 -7.13 0.44 2.99
CA PHE A 32 -6.32 1.13 4.00
C PHE A 32 -5.98 2.57 3.59
N ALA A 33 -5.63 2.77 2.31
CA ALA A 33 -5.32 4.09 1.73
C ALA A 33 -6.55 4.96 1.45
N GLY A 34 -7.77 4.45 1.68
CA GLY A 34 -9.01 5.18 1.43
C GLY A 34 -9.11 6.48 2.24
N GLN A 35 -9.40 7.60 1.57
CA GLN A 35 -9.40 8.95 2.15
C GLN A 35 -10.23 9.08 3.44
N ARG A 36 -11.40 8.42 3.50
CA ARG A 36 -12.28 8.46 4.67
C ARG A 36 -11.72 7.67 5.86
N LEU A 37 -11.03 6.56 5.60
CA LEU A 37 -10.44 5.77 6.67
C LEU A 37 -9.21 6.48 7.23
N THR A 38 -8.31 6.95 6.36
CA THR A 38 -7.07 7.62 6.77
C THR A 38 -7.33 8.93 7.52
N SER A 39 -8.36 9.69 7.16
CA SER A 39 -8.73 10.92 7.88
C SER A 39 -9.19 10.67 9.33
N VAL A 40 -9.62 9.46 9.65
CA VAL A 40 -10.07 9.07 11.00
C VAL A 40 -9.00 8.27 11.74
N LEU A 41 -8.31 7.37 11.05
CA LEU A 41 -7.35 6.44 11.65
C LEU A 41 -6.02 7.13 11.99
N ILE A 42 -5.44 7.88 11.05
CA ILE A 42 -4.09 8.45 11.22
C ILE A 42 -4.01 9.39 12.44
N PRO A 43 -4.97 10.30 12.71
CA PRO A 43 -4.92 11.15 13.91
C PRO A 43 -5.01 10.40 15.24
N ARG A 44 -5.40 9.11 15.23
CA ARG A 44 -5.52 8.27 16.44
C ARG A 44 -4.28 7.42 16.68
N MET A 45 -3.39 7.31 15.70
CA MET A 45 -2.15 6.58 15.82
C MET A 45 -1.17 7.38 16.69
N THR A 46 -0.42 6.67 17.52
CA THR A 46 0.74 7.22 18.22
C THR A 46 1.88 7.50 17.25
N ASP A 47 2.81 8.37 17.63
CA ASP A 47 4.02 8.64 16.84
C ASP A 47 4.82 7.36 16.55
N GLU A 48 4.84 6.43 17.51
CA GLU A 48 5.47 5.12 17.35
C GLU A 48 4.78 4.27 16.29
N GLU A 49 3.45 4.17 16.31
CA GLU A 49 2.68 3.42 15.30
C GLU A 49 2.85 4.01 13.89
N ILE A 50 2.92 5.34 13.78
CA ILE A 50 3.20 6.02 12.51
C ILE A 50 4.60 5.63 12.00
N SER A 51 5.62 5.73 12.86
CA SER A 51 7.00 5.40 12.50
C SER A 51 7.13 3.93 12.06
N GLN A 52 6.57 2.99 12.84
CA GLN A 52 6.59 1.57 12.52
C GLN A 52 5.87 1.25 11.21
N THR A 53 4.75 1.92 10.92
CA THR A 53 4.01 1.72 9.67
C THR A 53 4.85 2.16 8.46
N VAL A 54 5.43 3.35 8.53
CA VAL A 54 6.32 3.88 7.49
C VAL A 54 7.52 2.98 7.30
N GLU A 55 8.16 2.53 8.38
CA GLU A 55 9.32 1.64 8.31
C GLU A 55 8.99 0.32 7.62
N ARG A 56 7.89 -0.32 8.00
CA ARG A 56 7.45 -1.61 7.42
C ARG A 56 7.20 -1.51 5.93
N LEU A 57 6.42 -0.52 5.49
CA LEU A 57 6.10 -0.32 4.08
C LEU A 57 7.36 0.03 3.28
N SER A 58 8.20 0.92 3.82
CA SER A 58 9.46 1.32 3.17
C SER A 58 10.42 0.14 3.01
N ARG A 59 10.51 -0.74 4.02
CA ARG A 59 11.34 -1.94 3.94
C ARG A 59 10.87 -2.90 2.86
N ILE A 60 9.55 -3.10 2.72
CA ILE A 60 8.98 -3.94 1.64
C ILE A 60 9.38 -3.36 0.28
N MET A 61 9.20 -2.05 0.08
CA MET A 61 9.58 -1.40 -1.18
C MET A 61 11.08 -1.53 -1.47
N ARG A 62 11.95 -1.25 -0.49
CA ARG A 62 13.42 -1.39 -0.66
C ARG A 62 13.86 -2.81 -1.00
N ASN A 63 13.15 -3.82 -0.52
CA ASN A 63 13.49 -5.21 -0.77
C ASN A 63 13.08 -5.68 -2.18
N HIS A 64 12.15 -4.99 -2.83
CA HIS A 64 11.51 -5.49 -4.06
C HIS A 64 11.51 -4.50 -5.23
N LEU A 65 11.79 -3.22 -5.01
CA LEU A 65 11.89 -2.20 -6.04
C LEU A 65 13.34 -1.79 -6.24
N THR A 66 13.73 -1.61 -7.50
CA THR A 66 14.92 -0.85 -7.86
C THR A 66 14.73 0.64 -7.51
N GLU A 67 15.83 1.39 -7.46
CA GLU A 67 15.79 2.84 -7.25
C GLU A 67 14.87 3.53 -8.27
N LYS A 68 15.00 3.17 -9.55
CA LYS A 68 14.15 3.69 -10.63
C LYS A 68 12.67 3.38 -10.43
N GLU A 69 12.34 2.16 -10.01
CA GLU A 69 10.95 1.77 -9.73
C GLU A 69 10.39 2.51 -8.52
N TYR A 70 11.19 2.73 -7.47
CA TYR A 70 10.76 3.52 -6.32
C TYR A 70 10.44 4.97 -6.70
N HIS A 71 11.32 5.65 -7.45
CA HIS A 71 11.08 7.02 -7.89
C HIS A 71 9.84 7.12 -8.80
N SER A 72 9.74 6.23 -9.79
CA SER A 72 8.64 6.31 -10.77
C SER A 72 7.29 5.84 -10.25
N LEU A 73 7.25 4.77 -9.45
CA LEU A 73 5.99 4.16 -9.00
C LEU A 73 5.49 4.75 -7.68
N PHE A 74 6.38 5.11 -6.75
CA PHE A 74 5.99 5.58 -5.42
C PHE A 74 6.09 7.11 -5.29
N LEU A 75 7.19 7.71 -5.73
CA LEU A 75 7.36 9.16 -5.65
C LEU A 75 6.70 9.91 -6.82
N GLY A 76 6.39 9.22 -7.91
CA GLY A 76 5.83 9.83 -9.13
C GLY A 76 6.83 10.71 -9.87
N GLU A 77 8.12 10.55 -9.60
CA GLU A 77 9.20 11.27 -10.25
C GLU A 77 9.77 10.45 -11.42
N PRO A 78 10.11 11.06 -12.56
CA PRO A 78 10.87 10.36 -13.59
C PRO A 78 12.19 9.89 -12.98
N GLY A 79 12.39 8.56 -12.93
CA GLY A 79 13.62 7.97 -12.38
C GLY A 79 14.83 8.63 -13.00
N GLN A 80 15.71 9.17 -12.15
CA GLN A 80 16.91 9.90 -12.57
C GLN A 80 17.90 8.91 -13.18
N ASP A 81 17.71 8.53 -14.44
CA ASP A 81 18.75 7.90 -15.24
C ASP A 81 19.77 9.01 -15.57
N THR A 82 20.92 8.99 -14.91
CA THR A 82 22.11 9.76 -15.34
C THR A 82 22.87 8.95 -16.38
#